data_AF-A0A820N8E5-F1
#
_entry.id   AF-A0A820N8E5-F1
#
_cell.length_a   1.000
_cell.length_b   1.000
_cell.length_c   1.000
_cell.angle_alpha   90.00
_cell.angle_beta   90.00
_cell.angle_gamma   90.00
#
_symmetry.space_group_name_H-M   'P 1'
#
loop_
_entity.id
_entity.type
_entity.pdbx_description
1 polymer ?
#
loop_
_entity_poly.entity_id
_entity_poly.type
_entity_poly.pdbx_seq_one_letter_code
_entity_poly.pdbx_strand_id
1 'polypeptide(L)'
;MLVTEQYGRSLISPNLYRVSAAGDLYTFQSYAVISSVSPNTGSLHGGTTLTINGEDFCNNAQYPVVVNVGGQPCTVLNASLTTIQCQTPVAPVNIASQYHGK
;
A
#
# COMPACT_ATOMS: atom_id res chain seq x y z
N MET A 1 6.71 -11.62 -3.90
CA MET A 1 7.94 -12.34 -3.54
C MET A 1 7.78 -12.79 -2.09
N LEU A 2 7.49 -14.06 -1.84
CA LEU A 2 7.33 -14.59 -0.49
C LEU A 2 8.70 -15.07 -0.02
N VAL A 3 9.22 -14.46 1.05
CA VAL A 3 10.42 -14.93 1.72
C VAL A 3 9.98 -15.98 2.73
N THR A 4 10.30 -17.24 2.47
CA THR A 4 10.13 -18.30 3.47
C THR A 4 11.47 -18.98 3.67
N GLU A 5 11.73 -19.27 4.95
CA GLU A 5 12.91 -19.89 5.55
C GLU A 5 14.09 -18.97 5.90
N GLN A 6 14.77 -19.39 6.97
CA GLN A 6 15.87 -18.79 7.73
C GLN A 6 17.13 -18.37 6.91
N TYR A 7 17.06 -18.41 5.59
CA TYR A 7 18.11 -18.00 4.65
C TYR A 7 17.65 -17.02 3.55
N GLY A 8 16.43 -16.49 3.62
CA GLY A 8 16.06 -15.28 2.87
C GLY A 8 16.05 -15.43 1.33
N ARG A 9 15.98 -16.66 0.79
CA ARG A 9 15.86 -16.84 -0.65
C ARG A 9 14.42 -16.60 -1.08
N SER A 10 14.23 -15.47 -1.74
CA SER A 10 12.99 -15.13 -2.41
C SER A 10 12.59 -16.18 -3.44
N LEU A 11 11.53 -16.93 -3.17
CA LEU A 11 10.95 -17.83 -4.16
C LEU A 11 10.04 -17.01 -5.09
N ILE A 12 10.33 -17.06 -6.39
CA ILE A 12 9.48 -16.50 -7.42
C ILE A 12 8.36 -17.52 -7.66
N SER A 13 7.10 -17.10 -7.47
CA SER A 13 5.95 -17.94 -7.78
C SER A 13 5.96 -18.31 -9.27
N PRO A 14 5.84 -19.59 -9.66
CA PRO A 14 5.83 -20.00 -11.07
C PRO A 14 4.79 -19.28 -11.93
N ASN A 15 3.70 -18.81 -11.30
CA ASN A 15 2.65 -18.01 -11.96
C ASN A 15 3.10 -16.60 -12.40
N LEU A 16 4.31 -16.15 -12.06
CA LEU A 16 4.86 -14.85 -12.47
C LEU A 16 5.66 -14.90 -13.77
N TYR A 17 5.98 -16.09 -14.30
CA TYR A 17 6.68 -16.20 -15.58
C TYR A 17 5.80 -15.74 -16.74
N ARG A 18 6.39 -14.93 -17.61
CA ARG A 18 5.80 -14.43 -18.86
C ARG A 18 6.70 -14.82 -20.02
N VAL A 19 6.12 -15.03 -21.21
CA VAL A 19 6.84 -15.42 -22.42
C VAL A 19 7.01 -14.19 -23.30
N SER A 20 8.24 -13.89 -23.73
CA SER A 20 8.53 -12.81 -24.67
C SER A 20 8.15 -13.22 -26.10
N ALA A 21 8.10 -12.24 -27.03
CA ALA A 21 7.89 -12.55 -28.45
C ALA A 21 9.00 -13.45 -29.05
N ALA A 22 10.18 -13.49 -28.42
CA ALA A 22 11.30 -14.36 -28.80
C ALA A 22 11.22 -15.77 -28.19
N GLY A 23 10.23 -16.04 -27.32
CA GLY A 23 10.08 -17.32 -26.61
C GLY A 23 10.80 -17.41 -25.28
N ASP A 24 11.46 -16.33 -24.84
CA ASP A 24 12.19 -16.30 -23.57
C ASP A 24 11.24 -16.11 -22.38
N LEU A 25 11.53 -16.84 -21.29
CA LEU A 25 10.86 -16.63 -20.01
C LEU A 25 11.44 -15.40 -19.31
N TYR A 26 10.56 -14.51 -18.86
CA TYR A 26 10.93 -13.36 -18.04
C TYR A 26 9.92 -13.13 -16.92
N THR A 27 10.30 -12.32 -15.94
CA THR A 27 9.43 -11.88 -14.85
C THR A 27 9.56 -10.38 -14.70
N PHE A 28 8.49 -9.71 -14.29
CA PHE A 28 8.51 -8.28 -13.97
C PHE A 28 8.18 -8.09 -12.49
N GLN A 29 8.95 -7.23 -11.82
CA GLN A 29 8.72 -6.85 -10.44
C GLN A 29 8.66 -5.33 -10.35
N SER A 30 7.48 -4.79 -10.04
CA SER A 30 7.30 -3.41 -9.59
C SER A 30 7.07 -3.34 -8.09
N TYR A 31 7.22 -2.14 -7.54
CA TYR A 31 6.94 -1.83 -6.15
C TYR A 31 6.12 -0.54 -6.09
N ALA A 32 5.15 -0.50 -5.18
CA ALA A 32 4.35 0.68 -4.97
C ALA A 32 5.21 1.84 -4.43
N VAL A 33 5.03 3.03 -4.99
CA VAL A 33 5.71 4.26 -4.55
C VAL A 33 4.67 5.29 -4.19
N ILE A 34 4.81 5.94 -3.04
CA ILE A 34 3.95 7.07 -2.64
C ILE A 34 4.69 8.37 -2.98
N SER A 35 4.07 9.22 -3.79
CA SER A 35 4.61 10.53 -4.16
C SER A 35 4.07 11.65 -3.26
N SER A 36 2.80 11.60 -2.86
CA SER A 36 2.19 12.60 -1.97
C SER A 36 0.96 12.09 -1.24
N VAL A 37 0.63 12.75 -0.14
CA VAL A 37 -0.58 12.49 0.65
C VAL A 37 -1.24 13.84 0.99
N SER A 38 -2.55 13.96 0.77
CA SER A 38 -3.30 15.18 1.04
C SER A 38 -4.76 14.90 1.43
N PRO A 39 -5.36 15.65 2.37
CA PRO A 39 -4.74 16.67 3.20
C PRO A 39 -3.76 16.08 4.23
N ASN A 40 -2.81 16.88 4.70
CA ASN A 40 -1.87 16.49 5.76
C ASN A 40 -2.45 16.63 7.19
N THR A 41 -3.65 17.20 7.29
CA THR A 41 -4.39 17.40 8.55
C THR A 41 -5.85 16.97 8.38
N GLY A 42 -6.47 16.47 9.46
CA GLY A 42 -7.85 16.03 9.44
C GLY A 42 -8.52 16.13 10.82
N SER A 43 -9.81 15.81 10.86
CA SER A 43 -10.62 15.83 12.08
C SER A 43 -10.22 14.71 13.05
N LEU A 44 -10.20 15.01 14.35
CA LEU A 44 -10.05 13.99 15.40
C LEU A 44 -11.22 13.00 15.43
N HIS A 45 -12.39 13.40 14.94
CA HIS A 45 -13.55 12.52 14.80
C HIS A 45 -13.47 11.63 13.55
N GLY A 46 -12.37 11.67 12.80
CA GLY A 46 -12.22 10.94 11.55
C GLY A 46 -13.07 11.51 10.43
N GLY A 47 -13.35 10.69 9.43
CA GLY A 47 -14.21 11.06 8.30
C GLY A 47 -13.51 11.92 7.24
N THR A 48 -12.24 12.30 7.45
CA THR A 48 -11.47 13.10 6.48
C THR A 48 -11.07 12.20 5.31
N THR A 49 -11.41 12.63 4.08
CA THR A 49 -11.00 11.96 2.84
C THR A 49 -9.54 12.27 2.54
N LEU A 50 -8.68 11.26 2.62
CA LEU A 50 -7.30 11.32 2.20
C LEU A 50 -7.17 10.88 0.75
N THR A 51 -6.32 11.59 0.01
CA THR A 51 -5.85 11.25 -1.32
C THR A 51 -4.35 10.97 -1.25
N ILE A 52 -3.97 9.76 -1.62
CA ILE A 52 -2.59 9.29 -1.70
C ILE A 52 -2.28 9.16 -3.19
N ASN A 53 -1.28 9.89 -3.68
CA ASN A 53 -0.79 9.78 -5.04
C ASN A 53 0.51 8.97 -5.07
N GLY A 54 0.75 8.29 -6.17
CA GLY A 54 1.89 7.41 -6.31
C GLY A 54 1.90 6.66 -7.62
N GLU A 55 2.59 5.52 -7.62
CA GLU A 55 2.79 4.64 -8.77
C GLU A 55 2.68 3.18 -8.31
N ASP A 56 2.28 2.31 -9.23
CA ASP A 56 2.21 0.85 -9.04
C ASP A 56 1.34 0.39 -7.84
N PHE A 57 0.30 1.15 -7.49
CA PHE A 57 -0.71 0.72 -6.53
C PHE A 57 -1.54 -0.44 -7.11
N CYS A 58 -1.06 -1.66 -6.87
CA CYS A 58 -1.77 -2.87 -7.26
C CYS A 58 -3.02 -3.05 -6.39
N ASN A 59 -4.18 -2.78 -6.96
CA ASN A 59 -5.48 -3.10 -6.36
C ASN A 59 -6.16 -4.19 -7.20
N ASN A 60 -6.16 -5.42 -6.71
CA ASN A 60 -6.88 -6.53 -7.34
C ASN A 60 -7.51 -7.44 -6.28
N ALA A 61 -8.42 -8.33 -6.70
CA ALA A 61 -9.17 -9.19 -5.79
C ALA A 61 -8.29 -10.11 -4.92
N GLN A 62 -7.09 -10.47 -5.40
CA GLN A 62 -6.16 -11.33 -4.68
C GLN A 62 -5.24 -10.55 -3.73
N TYR A 63 -4.93 -9.30 -4.07
CA TYR A 63 -4.07 -8.40 -3.31
C TYR A 63 -4.76 -7.03 -3.20
N PRO A 64 -5.70 -6.88 -2.24
CA PRO A 64 -6.40 -5.63 -2.05
C PRO A 64 -5.49 -4.58 -1.41
N VAL A 65 -5.72 -3.32 -1.74
CA VAL A 65 -5.05 -2.19 -1.08
C VAL A 65 -5.55 -2.05 0.35
N VAL A 66 -4.61 -1.95 1.29
CA VAL A 66 -4.89 -1.68 2.71
C VAL A 66 -4.13 -0.42 3.13
N VAL A 67 -4.83 0.51 3.77
CA VAL A 67 -4.26 1.78 4.24
C VAL A 67 -4.51 1.91 5.74
N ASN A 68 -3.46 2.23 6.49
CA ASN A 68 -3.55 2.49 7.92
C ASN A 68 -3.06 3.90 8.24
N VAL A 69 -3.84 4.65 9.02
CA VAL A 69 -3.52 6.01 9.47
C VAL A 69 -3.49 6.00 10.99
N GLY A 70 -2.35 6.34 11.60
CA GLY A 70 -2.19 6.29 13.06
C GLY A 70 -2.39 4.88 13.66
N GLY A 71 -2.06 3.83 12.89
CA GLY A 71 -2.25 2.44 13.30
C GLY A 71 -3.70 1.92 13.15
N GLN A 72 -4.64 2.76 12.71
CA GLN A 72 -6.05 2.39 12.52
C GLN A 72 -6.38 2.26 11.02
N PRO A 73 -7.30 1.36 10.64
CA PRO A 73 -7.65 1.15 9.23
C PRO A 73 -8.37 2.37 8.64
N CYS A 74 -7.91 2.83 7.47
CA CYS A 74 -8.57 3.84 6.66
C CYS A 74 -9.49 3.12 5.64
N THR A 75 -10.76 3.51 5.59
CA THR A 75 -11.73 2.87 4.69
C THR A 75 -11.42 3.29 3.25
N VAL A 76 -10.87 2.38 2.44
CA VAL A 76 -10.57 2.65 1.03
C VAL A 76 -11.88 2.86 0.26
N LEU A 77 -12.03 4.03 -0.35
CA LEU A 77 -13.17 4.42 -1.18
C LEU A 77 -12.91 4.10 -2.66
N ASN A 78 -11.69 4.37 -3.11
CA ASN A 78 -11.24 4.11 -4.47
C ASN A 78 -9.73 3.84 -4.46
N ALA A 79 -9.27 2.92 -5.30
CA ALA A 79 -7.86 2.73 -5.58
C ALA A 79 -7.65 2.43 -7.06
N SER A 80 -6.72 3.17 -7.66
CA SER A 80 -6.20 3.02 -9.01
C SER A 80 -4.68 2.81 -8.95
N LEU A 81 -4.04 2.60 -10.10
CA LEU A 81 -2.57 2.40 -10.18
C LEU A 81 -1.76 3.60 -9.64
N THR A 82 -2.33 4.80 -9.62
CA THR A 82 -1.61 6.02 -9.25
C THR A 82 -2.26 6.80 -8.12
N THR A 83 -3.48 6.45 -7.73
CA THR A 83 -4.23 7.18 -6.69
C THR A 83 -4.99 6.23 -5.78
N ILE A 84 -4.94 6.51 -4.48
CA ILE A 84 -5.79 5.85 -3.47
C ILE A 84 -6.56 6.95 -2.73
N GLN A 85 -7.87 6.78 -2.62
CA GLN A 85 -8.73 7.60 -1.79
C GLN A 85 -9.26 6.76 -0.64
N CYS A 86 -9.08 7.24 0.59
CA CYS A 86 -9.57 6.55 1.77
C CYS A 86 -10.14 7.53 2.80
N GLN A 87 -11.06 7.06 3.63
CA GLN A 87 -11.66 7.82 4.71
C GLN A 87 -11.02 7.47 6.05
N THR A 88 -10.47 8.48 6.72
CA THR A 88 -9.77 8.32 7.99
C THR A 88 -10.70 7.83 9.12
N PRO A 89 -10.20 6.96 10.01
CA PRO A 89 -10.92 6.58 11.21
C PRO A 89 -10.91 7.71 12.24
N VAL A 90 -11.72 7.56 13.30
CA VAL A 90 -11.62 8.41 14.50
C VAL A 90 -10.19 8.32 15.05
N ALA A 91 -9.60 9.46 15.38
CA ALA A 91 -8.27 9.48 15.97
C ALA A 91 -8.28 8.75 17.32
N PRO A 92 -7.25 7.95 17.65
CA PRO A 92 -7.17 7.31 18.95
C PRO A 92 -7.20 8.37 20.07
N VAL A 93 -8.15 8.25 21.00
CA VAL A 93 -8.50 9.27 22.01
C VAL A 93 -7.37 9.58 23.01
N ASN A 94 -6.30 8.77 23.06
CA ASN A 94 -5.23 8.95 24.03
C ASN A 94 -4.04 8.03 23.72
N ILE A 95 -3.14 8.46 22.84
CA ILE A 95 -1.75 8.01 22.94
C ILE A 95 -0.95 9.28 22.79
N ALA A 96 -0.18 9.63 23.82
CA ALA A 96 0.90 10.62 23.70
C ALA A 96 1.55 10.44 22.34
N SER A 97 1.78 11.54 21.61
CA SER A 97 2.50 11.56 20.35
C SER A 97 3.86 10.87 20.50
N GLN A 98 3.90 9.53 20.46
CA GLN A 98 5.12 8.75 20.30
C GLN A 98 5.44 8.77 18.82
N TYR A 99 5.72 9.97 18.32
CA TYR A 99 6.73 10.08 17.29
C TYR A 99 8.05 9.69 17.97
N HIS A 100 8.56 8.50 17.67
CA HIS A 100 9.96 8.19 17.92
C HIS A 100 10.81 8.92 16.86
N GLY A 101 10.73 10.25 16.87
CA GLY A 101 11.65 11.15 16.19
C GLY A 101 12.75 11.49 17.19
N LYS A 102 14.00 11.26 16.77
CA LYS A 102 15.24 11.40 17.53
C LYS A 102 15.33 12.74 18.26
#